data_AF-A0A6J4YIW2-F1
#
_entry.id   AF-A0A6J4YIW2-F1
#
_cell.length_a   1.000
_cell.length_b   1.000
_cell.length_c   1.000
_cell.angle_alpha   90.00
_cell.angle_beta   90.00
_cell.angle_gamma   90.00
#
_symmetry.space_group_name_H-M   'P 1'
#
loop_
_entity.id
_entity.type
_entity.pdbx_description
1 polymer ?
#
loop_
_entity_poly.entity_id
_entity_poly.type
_entity_poly.pdbx_seq_one_letter_code
_entity_poly.pdbx_strand_id
1 'polypeptide(L)' 'MTDKSLARFIDDLRTPLTSVWSLSEILNDYPNLNGEKRREFLDIIIQETQRMAGIIKGAESPVRSNPETSNQVHTNTVKI' A
#
# COMPACT_ATOMS: atom_id res chain seq x y z
N MET A 1 -13.91 0.71 -9.08
CA MET A 1 -12.46 0.47 -9.24
C MET A 1 -12.17 0.43 -10.73
N THR A 2 -11.26 1.25 -11.24
CA THR A 2 -10.94 1.30 -12.68
C THR A 2 -9.73 0.43 -12.98
N ASP A 3 -9.60 -0.09 -14.20
CA ASP A 3 -8.43 -0.91 -14.61
C ASP A 3 -7.11 -0.16 -14.39
N LYS A 4 -7.09 1.16 -14.60
CA LYS A 4 -5.94 2.03 -14.32
C LYS A 4 -5.57 2.06 -12.83
N SER A 5 -6.54 2.09 -11.92
CA SER A 5 -6.28 2.05 -10.47
C SER A 5 -5.72 0.71 -10.02
N LEU A 6 -6.19 -0.39 -10.61
CA LEU A 6 -5.68 -1.74 -10.34
C LEU A 6 -4.26 -1.94 -10.90
N ALA A 7 -3.98 -1.47 -12.12
CA ALA A 7 -2.65 -1.56 -12.72
C ALA A 7 -1.60 -0.84 -11.87
N ARG A 8 -1.90 0.39 -11.41
CA ARG A 8 -1.01 1.14 -10.52
C ARG A 8 -0.77 0.41 -9.19
N PHE A 9 -1.81 -0.15 -8.59
CA PHE A 9 -1.70 -0.92 -7.36
C PHE A 9 -0.77 -2.14 -7.52
N ILE A 10 -0.88 -2.86 -8.64
CA ILE A 10 0.00 -3.99 -8.96
C ILE A 10 1.45 -3.53 -9.11
N ASP A 11 1.69 -2.42 -9.82
CA ASP A 11 3.04 -1.88 -9.99
C ASP A 11 3.65 -1.45 -8.66
N ASP A 12 2.86 -0.82 -7.79
CA ASP A 12 3.29 -0.42 -6.45
C ASP A 12 3.63 -1.62 -5.55
N LEU A 13 2.94 -2.77 -5.73
CA LEU A 13 3.21 -4.02 -5.00
C LEU A 13 4.41 -4.83 -5.53
N ARG A 14 4.73 -4.72 -6.83
CA ARG A 14 5.84 -5.48 -7.42
C ARG A 14 7.17 -5.17 -6.74
N THR A 15 7.47 -3.89 -6.49
CA THR A 15 8.71 -3.47 -5.85
C THR A 15 8.93 -4.08 -4.45
N PRO A 16 8.03 -3.93 -3.45
CA PRO A 16 8.22 -4.53 -2.14
C PRO A 16 8.26 -6.06 -2.20
N LEU A 17 7.45 -6.69 -3.08
CA LEU A 17 7.44 -8.14 -3.24
C LEU A 17 8.78 -8.66 -3.76
N THR A 18 9.38 -8.02 -4.76
CA THR A 18 10.70 -8.40 -5.28
C THR A 18 11.78 -8.28 -4.20
N SER A 19 11.73 -7.22 -3.38
CA SER A 19 12.68 -7.05 -2.28
C SER A 19 12.55 -8.15 -1.23
N VAL A 20 11.33 -8.46 -0.78
CA VAL A 20 11.07 -9.54 0.19
C VAL A 20 11.55 -10.88 -0.37
N TRP A 21 11.28 -11.18 -1.63
CA TRP A 21 11.70 -12.44 -2.25
C TRP A 21 13.23 -12.56 -2.30
N SER A 22 13.92 -11.56 -2.86
CA SER A 22 15.39 -11.59 -2.99
C SER A 22 16.08 -11.69 -1.62
N LEU A 23 15.61 -10.97 -0.61
CA LEU A 23 16.20 -11.05 0.74
C LEU A 23 15.90 -12.39 1.41
N SER A 24 14.72 -12.98 1.16
CA SER A 24 14.39 -14.30 1.67
C SER A 24 15.26 -15.39 1.04
N GLU A 25 15.56 -15.29 -0.26
CA GLU A 25 16.51 -16.18 -0.94
C GLU A 25 17.91 -16.07 -0.33
N ILE A 26 18.41 -14.85 -0.11
CA ILE A 26 19.71 -14.63 0.56
C ILE A 26 19.72 -15.27 1.96
N LEU A 27 18.67 -15.09 2.76
CA LEU A 27 18.60 -15.68 4.10
C LEU A 27 18.54 -17.21 4.08
N ASN A 28 17.92 -17.79 3.05
CA ASN A 28 17.83 -19.23 2.83
C ASN A 28 19.16 -19.83 2.35
N ASP A 29 19.80 -19.19 1.37
CA ASP A 29 21.00 -19.69 0.71
C ASP A 29 22.26 -19.55 1.57
N TYR A 30 22.25 -18.59 2.51
CA TYR A 30 23.37 -18.32 3.43
C TYR A 30 22.96 -18.55 4.90
N PRO A 31 22.78 -19.81 5.36
CA PRO A 31 22.37 -20.09 6.74
C PRO A 31 23.39 -19.66 7.80
N ASN A 32 24.67 -19.56 7.43
CA ASN A 32 25.76 -19.13 8.31
C ASN A 32 26.04 -17.62 8.23
N LEU A 33 25.13 -16.83 7.65
CA LEU A 33 25.23 -15.37 7.62
C LEU A 33 25.38 -14.83 9.05
N ASN A 34 26.24 -13.82 9.22
CA ASN A 34 26.45 -13.21 10.52
C ASN A 34 25.13 -12.68 11.11
N GLY A 35 25.02 -12.66 12.44
CA GLY A 35 23.78 -12.31 13.14
C GLY A 35 23.29 -10.87 12.87
N GLU A 36 24.21 -9.93 12.67
CA GLU A 36 23.89 -8.53 12.41
C GLU A 36 23.28 -8.32 11.02
N LYS A 37 23.90 -8.89 9.98
CA LYS A 37 23.41 -8.87 8.59
C LYS A 37 22.11 -9.63 8.44
N ARG A 38 21.97 -10.77 9.14
CA ARG A 38 20.71 -11.50 9.22
C ARG A 38 19.60 -10.61 9.78
N ARG A 39 19.87 -9.88 10.86
CA ARG A 39 18.92 -8.94 11.46
C ARG A 39 18.58 -7.80 10.51
N GLU A 40 19.57 -7.20 9.86
CA GLU A 40 19.37 -6.14 8.85
C GLU A 40 18.44 -6.59 7.71
N PHE A 41 18.66 -7.77 7.14
CA PHE A 41 17.80 -8.31 6.09
C PHE A 41 16.38 -8.61 6.59
N LEU A 42 16.24 -9.17 7.79
CA LEU A 42 14.93 -9.38 8.41
C LEU A 42 14.18 -8.07 8.67
N ASP A 43 14.87 -7.03 9.12
CA ASP A 43 14.27 -5.71 9.35
C ASP A 43 13.77 -5.09 8.04
N ILE A 44 14.49 -5.27 6.92
CA ILE A 44 14.04 -4.82 5.61
C ILE A 44 12.81 -5.62 5.16
N ILE A 45 12.82 -6.95 5.31
CA ILE A 45 11.65 -7.79 4.98
C ILE A 45 10.40 -7.35 5.76
N ILE A 46 10.54 -7.05 7.06
CA ILE A 46 9.45 -6.55 7.90
C ILE A 46 8.92 -5.22 7.35
N GLN A 47 9.81 -4.27 7.04
CA GLN A 47 9.44 -2.96 6.49
C GLN A 47 8.70 -3.07 5.15
N GLU A 48 9.20 -3.87 4.22
CA GLU A 48 8.55 -4.06 2.91
C GLU A 48 7.21 -4.80 3.06
N THR A 49 7.09 -5.72 4.02
CA THR A 49 5.81 -6.37 4.35
C THR A 49 4.79 -5.36 4.90
N GLN A 50 5.22 -4.44 5.77
CA GLN A 50 4.37 -3.35 6.25
C GLN A 50 3.97 -2.40 5.12
N ARG A 51 4.89 -2.10 4.19
CA ARG A 51 4.61 -1.29 3.01
C ARG A 51 3.55 -1.94 2.11
N MET A 52 3.64 -3.24 1.85
CA MET A 52 2.60 -3.99 1.13
C MET A 52 1.24 -3.87 1.82
N ALA A 53 1.19 -4.04 3.14
CA ALA A 53 -0.05 -3.87 3.89
C ALA A 53 -0.61 -2.44 3.78
N GLY A 54 0.26 -1.42 3.75
CA GLY A 54 -0.13 -0.03 3.50
C GLY A 54 -0.72 0.19 2.11
N ILE A 55 -0.11 -0.41 1.08
CA ILE A 55 -0.62 -0.37 -0.30
C ILE A 55 -2.00 -1.01 -0.38
N ILE A 56 -2.17 -2.20 0.20
CA ILE A 56 -3.46 -2.93 0.27
C ILE A 56 -4.55 -2.09 0.93
N LYS A 57 -4.27 -1.53 2.12
CA LYS A 57 -5.21 -0.64 2.82
C LYS A 57 -5.55 0.61 1.99
N GLY A 58 -4.59 1.14 1.24
CA GLY A 58 -4.81 2.26 0.33
C GLY A 58 -5.79 1.93 -0.81
N ALA A 59 -5.73 0.71 -1.35
CA ALA A 59 -6.66 0.25 -2.38
C ALA A 59 -8.10 0.01 -1.86
N GLU A 60 -8.25 -0.31 -0.58
CA GLU A 60 -9.56 -0.41 0.09
C GLU A 60 -10.19 0.98 0.35
N SER A 61 -9.41 2.06 0.28
CA SER A 61 -9.80 3.40 0.75
C SER A 61 -10.49 4.37 -0.24
N PRO A 62 -10.96 4.03 -1.47
CA PRO A 62 -11.64 5.02 -2.31
C PRO A 62 -13.17 5.15 -2.07
N VAL A 63 -13.74 4.64 -0.97
CA VAL A 63 -15.22 4.61 -0.78
C VAL A 63 -15.80 5.71 0.13
N ARG A 64 -15.00 6.55 0.82
CA ARG A 64 -15.55 7.45 1.87
C ARG A 64 -15.20 8.95 1.86
N SER A 65 -14.75 9.51 0.74
CA SER A 65 -14.62 10.97 0.61
C SER A 65 -15.43 11.51 -0.56
N ASN A 66 -16.77 11.47 -0.45
CA ASN A 66 -17.63 12.34 -1.24
C ASN A 66 -18.55 13.14 -0.30
N PRO A 67 -18.17 14.35 0.13
CA PRO A 67 -19.03 15.24 0.90
C PRO A 67 -20.11 15.97 0.05
N GLU A 68 -20.22 15.70 -1.25
CA GLU A 68 -21.07 16.42 -2.21
C GLU A 68 -22.60 16.18 -2.10
N THR A 69 -23.11 15.54 -1.04
CA THR A 69 -24.58 15.34 -0.88
C THR A 69 -25.20 16.12 0.27
N SER A 70 -24.47 17.04 0.91
CA SER A 70 -24.99 17.84 2.04
C SER A 70 -24.89 19.34 1.80
N ASN A 71 -25.23 19.84 0.59
CA ASN A 71 -25.51 21.27 0.42
C ASN A 71 -26.29 21.62 -0.87
N GLN A 72 -27.53 21.13 -1.04
CA GLN A 72 -28.48 21.70 -2.02
C GLN A 72 -29.94 21.68 -1.51
N VAL A 73 -30.16 21.78 -0.19
CA VAL A 73 -31.52 21.99 0.35
C VAL A 73 -31.53 23.13 1.37
N HIS A 74 -31.06 24.32 0.99
CA HIS A 74 -31.71 25.55 1.45
C HIS A 74 -31.31 26.79 0.63
N THR A 75 -32.34 27.61 0.40
CA THR A 75 -32.36 29.00 -0.06
C THR A 75 -32.25 29.27 -1.57
N ASN A 76 -33.38 29.09 -2.26
CA ASN A 76 -33.89 30.17 -3.11
C ASN A 76 -35.31 30.54 -2.66
N THR A 77 -35.37 31.43 -1.66
CA THR A 77 -36.48 32.39 -1.52
C THR A 77 -35.93 33.75 -1.95
N VAL A 78 -36.32 34.20 -3.15
CA VAL A 78 -36.34 35.61 -3.56
C VAL A 78 -37.55 35.71 -4.49
N LYS A 79 -38.71 36.19 -3.98
CA LYS A 79 -39.33 37.50 -4.37
C LYS A 79 -38.96 37.84 -5.82
N ILE A 80 -39.87 37.82 -6.80
CA ILE A 80 -40.95 38.77 -7.07
C ILE A 80 -41.94 38.09 -8.02
#